data_AF-A0A955YH22-F1
#
_entry.id   AF-A0A955YH22-F1
#
_cell.length_a   1.000
_cell.length_b   1.000
_cell.length_c   1.000
_cell.angle_alpha   90.00
_cell.angle_beta   90.00
_cell.angle_gamma   90.00
#
_symmetry.space_group_name_H-M   'P 1'
#
loop_
_entity.id
_entity.type
_entity.pdbx_description
1 polymer ?
#
loop_
_entity_poly.entity_id
_entity_poly.type
_entity_poly.pdbx_seq_one_letter_code
_entity_poly.pdbx_strand_id
1 'polypeptide(L)'
;MTFRRAPLALSLLLAATSALLGGCFRHAEVITTIGNPFVAGGVMPNDVQHLHASTENQRRIPAGSLTDQASLTRMDESAACFHVELRAIDEGNGQTWTDLRNWNVSLLVDNVEMVDPNIELHPPQHAQYQGVSLQTVVVGERRVCVDERGRERPANTVTQANPCGRWESRPITESRWLPAIVTVTTAAGEVCFQNQGYLTANSTQVTLKMERARRRLDFTWEFR
;
A
#
# COMPACT_ATOMS: atom_id res chain seq x y z
N MET A 1 -47.94 -27.79 -61.06
CA MET A 1 -48.27 -26.39 -60.71
C MET A 1 -47.42 -25.98 -59.54
N THR A 2 -46.49 -25.06 -59.78
CA THR A 2 -45.51 -24.51 -58.84
C THR A 2 -46.10 -23.28 -58.14
N PHE A 3 -45.98 -23.19 -56.82
CA PHE A 3 -46.08 -21.93 -56.09
C PHE A 3 -44.97 -21.84 -55.04
N ARG A 4 -44.20 -20.74 -55.14
CA ARG A 4 -43.16 -20.29 -54.20
C ARG A 4 -43.78 -19.84 -52.88
N ARG A 5 -43.02 -19.96 -51.79
CA ARG A 5 -42.71 -18.88 -50.82
C ARG A 5 -41.65 -19.36 -49.79
N ALA A 6 -40.56 -18.61 -49.69
CA ALA A 6 -39.65 -18.57 -48.53
C ALA A 6 -40.22 -17.57 -47.49
N PRO A 7 -39.57 -17.19 -46.35
CA PRO A 7 -38.34 -17.64 -45.71
C PRO A 7 -38.48 -17.80 -44.16
N LEU A 8 -37.41 -18.14 -43.43
CA LEU A 8 -36.97 -17.42 -42.20
C LEU A 8 -35.77 -18.15 -41.57
N ALA A 9 -34.59 -17.55 -41.74
CA ALA A 9 -33.38 -17.87 -41.01
C ALA A 9 -33.49 -17.27 -39.60
N LEU A 10 -33.31 -18.09 -38.57
CA LEU A 10 -33.24 -17.67 -37.17
C LEU A 10 -31.80 -17.86 -36.67
N SER A 11 -31.02 -16.79 -36.71
CA SER A 11 -29.65 -16.72 -36.20
C SER A 11 -29.68 -16.41 -34.70
N LEU A 12 -29.36 -17.37 -33.84
CA LEU A 12 -29.05 -17.10 -32.43
C LEU A 12 -27.55 -16.79 -32.29
N LEU A 13 -27.25 -15.51 -32.09
CA LEU A 13 -25.97 -15.00 -31.60
C LEU A 13 -26.00 -15.00 -30.07
N LEU A 14 -25.31 -15.93 -29.41
CA LEU A 14 -24.88 -15.75 -28.02
C LEU A 14 -23.47 -15.18 -28.02
N ALA A 15 -23.37 -13.86 -27.89
CA ALA A 15 -22.12 -13.19 -27.55
C ALA A 15 -21.88 -13.35 -26.05
N ALA A 16 -21.03 -14.29 -25.67
CA ALA A 16 -20.45 -14.36 -24.34
C ALA A 16 -19.33 -13.31 -24.25
N THR A 17 -19.68 -12.10 -23.82
CA THR A 17 -18.68 -11.10 -23.41
C THR A 17 -18.11 -11.50 -22.06
N SER A 18 -17.02 -12.26 -22.10
CA SER A 18 -16.11 -12.44 -20.97
C SER A 18 -15.44 -11.11 -20.66
N ALA A 19 -16.03 -10.34 -19.75
CA ALA A 19 -15.39 -9.18 -19.15
C ALA A 19 -14.23 -9.69 -18.28
N LEU A 20 -13.01 -9.59 -18.82
CA LEU A 20 -11.77 -9.70 -18.09
C LEU A 20 -11.81 -8.69 -16.93
N LEU A 21 -11.97 -9.20 -15.71
CA LEU A 21 -11.69 -8.48 -14.47
C LEU A 21 -10.17 -8.31 -14.33
N GLY A 22 -9.58 -7.53 -15.24
CA GLY A 22 -8.28 -6.91 -15.04
C GLY A 22 -8.50 -5.76 -14.06
N GLY A 23 -8.31 -6.03 -12.77
CA GLY A 23 -8.24 -4.99 -11.75
C GLY A 23 -7.06 -4.07 -12.05
N CYS A 24 -7.28 -3.01 -12.82
CA CYS A 24 -6.40 -1.87 -12.85
C CYS A 24 -6.44 -1.26 -11.45
N PHE A 25 -5.42 -1.53 -10.63
CA PHE A 25 -5.10 -0.67 -9.49
C PHE A 25 -4.79 0.70 -10.08
N ARG A 26 -5.80 1.57 -10.15
CA ARG A 26 -5.59 2.97 -10.53
C ARG A 26 -4.77 3.58 -9.40
N HIS A 27 -3.48 3.78 -9.66
CA HIS A 27 -2.65 4.67 -8.87
C HIS A 27 -3.33 6.03 -8.93
N ALA A 28 -3.93 6.47 -7.83
CA ALA A 28 -4.46 7.81 -7.74
C ALA A 28 -3.25 8.72 -7.51
N GLU A 29 -2.73 9.30 -8.60
CA GLU A 29 -1.81 10.41 -8.47
C GLU A 29 -2.57 11.56 -7.80
N VAL A 30 -2.08 11.99 -6.63
CA VAL A 30 -2.67 13.11 -5.89
C VAL A 30 -1.85 14.32 -6.25
N ILE A 31 -2.49 15.24 -6.98
CA ILE A 31 -1.88 16.45 -7.52
C ILE A 31 -2.41 17.64 -6.72
N THR A 32 -1.50 18.49 -6.26
CA THR A 32 -1.84 19.81 -5.75
C THR A 32 -1.32 20.89 -6.69
N THR A 33 -2.05 22.00 -6.82
CA THR A 33 -1.66 23.12 -7.68
C THR A 33 -1.27 24.31 -6.82
N ILE A 34 -0.06 24.84 -7.02
CA ILE A 34 0.48 25.99 -6.30
C ILE A 34 1.15 26.99 -7.25
N GLY A 35 1.40 28.22 -6.78
CA GLY A 35 2.25 29.16 -7.52
C GLY A 35 3.69 28.66 -7.58
N ASN A 36 4.39 28.84 -8.70
CA ASN A 36 5.81 28.45 -8.81
C ASN A 36 6.65 29.21 -7.75
N PRO A 37 7.32 28.52 -6.81
CA PRO A 37 8.13 29.16 -5.77
C PRO A 37 9.20 30.16 -6.26
N PHE A 38 9.79 29.96 -7.45
CA PHE A 38 10.76 30.91 -8.03
C PHE A 38 10.10 32.24 -8.42
N VAL A 39 8.82 32.21 -8.79
CA VAL A 39 8.06 33.40 -9.18
C VAL A 39 7.39 34.03 -7.95
N ALA A 40 6.87 33.19 -7.05
CA ALA A 40 6.17 33.61 -5.85
C ALA A 40 7.11 34.10 -4.73
N GLY A 41 8.40 33.81 -4.81
CA GLY A 41 9.40 34.17 -3.79
C GLY A 41 9.33 33.30 -2.53
N GLY A 42 8.69 32.13 -2.61
CA GLY A 42 8.50 31.23 -1.47
C GLY A 42 7.48 30.14 -1.74
N VAL A 43 7.36 29.21 -0.80
CA VAL A 43 6.45 28.07 -0.92
C VAL A 43 5.14 28.35 -0.17
N MET A 44 4.01 28.16 -0.84
CA MET A 44 2.66 28.25 -0.26
C MET A 44 2.25 26.90 0.38
N PRO A 45 1.27 26.86 1.32
CA PRO A 45 0.74 25.60 1.85
C PRO A 45 0.28 24.66 0.74
N ASN A 46 0.73 23.40 0.77
CA ASN A 46 0.70 22.54 -0.41
C ASN A 46 0.68 21.04 -0.10
N ASP A 47 0.07 20.64 1.01
CA ASP A 47 0.06 19.24 1.42
C ASP A 47 -0.57 18.33 0.36
N VAL A 48 0.15 17.27 0.01
CA VAL A 48 -0.31 16.18 -0.86
C VAL A 48 -0.50 14.94 -0.01
N GLN A 49 -1.67 14.30 -0.08
CA GLN A 49 -2.05 13.23 0.84
C GLN A 49 -2.41 11.94 0.11
N HIS A 50 -1.84 10.81 0.56
CA HIS A 50 -2.24 9.47 0.14
C HIS A 50 -3.04 8.79 1.24
N LEU A 51 -4.33 8.56 0.99
CA LEU A 51 -5.27 7.99 1.95
C LEU A 51 -5.27 6.45 1.89
N HIS A 52 -5.33 5.82 3.06
CA HIS A 52 -5.39 4.35 3.20
C HIS A 52 -6.72 3.86 3.78
N ALA A 53 -7.81 4.49 3.35
CA ALA A 53 -9.16 4.31 3.92
C ALA A 53 -9.63 2.84 3.98
N SER A 54 -9.26 2.00 2.99
CA SER A 54 -9.60 0.57 3.00
C SER A 54 -8.96 -0.14 4.20
N THR A 55 -7.68 0.11 4.46
CA THR A 55 -6.96 -0.44 5.60
C THR A 55 -7.49 0.10 6.92
N GLU A 56 -7.77 1.41 6.99
CA GLU A 56 -8.36 2.04 8.18
C GLU A 56 -9.72 1.42 8.54
N ASN A 57 -10.59 1.24 7.54
CA ASN A 57 -11.88 0.59 7.69
C ASN A 57 -11.75 -0.88 8.11
N GLN A 58 -10.84 -1.63 7.48
CA GLN A 58 -10.57 -3.03 7.84
C GLN A 58 -10.12 -3.15 9.29
N ARG A 59 -9.30 -2.21 9.76
CA ARG A 59 -8.72 -2.18 11.11
C ARG A 59 -9.61 -1.46 12.12
N ARG A 60 -10.72 -0.89 11.68
CA ARG A 60 -11.67 -0.11 12.49
C ARG A 60 -10.98 1.00 13.29
N ILE A 61 -9.98 1.64 12.69
CA ILE A 61 -9.28 2.80 13.26
C ILE A 61 -9.81 4.09 12.62
N PRO A 62 -9.62 5.27 13.26
CA PRO A 62 -10.11 6.53 12.73
C PRO A 62 -9.60 6.83 11.31
N ALA A 63 -10.46 7.45 10.50
CA ALA A 63 -10.07 7.91 9.16
C ALA A 63 -8.91 8.93 9.26
N GLY A 64 -7.95 8.81 8.35
CA GLY A 64 -6.77 9.69 8.32
C GLY A 64 -5.60 9.22 9.20
N SER A 65 -5.82 8.23 10.07
CA SER A 65 -4.77 7.69 10.96
C SER A 65 -3.60 7.08 10.20
N LEU A 66 -3.81 6.61 8.96
CA LEU A 66 -2.78 6.03 8.10
C LEU A 66 -2.43 6.92 6.90
N THR A 67 -2.85 8.17 6.86
CA THR A 67 -2.54 9.06 5.73
C THR A 67 -1.05 9.33 5.65
N ASP A 68 -0.45 9.02 4.50
CA ASP A 68 0.87 9.54 4.16
C ASP A 68 0.70 10.94 3.60
N GLN A 69 1.64 11.82 3.91
CA GLN A 69 1.61 13.18 3.41
C GLN A 69 3.00 13.68 3.06
N ALA A 70 3.06 14.57 2.09
CA ALA A 70 4.26 15.33 1.80
C ALA A 70 3.90 16.78 1.52
N SER A 71 4.79 17.69 1.88
CA SER A 71 4.71 19.12 1.54
C SER A 71 6.05 19.60 1.02
N LEU A 72 6.02 20.44 -0.01
CA LEU A 72 7.21 21.14 -0.46
C LEU A 72 7.49 22.26 0.55
N THR A 73 8.66 22.24 1.18
CA THR A 73 9.05 23.19 2.23
C THR A 73 9.98 24.28 1.70
N ARG A 74 10.78 23.96 0.68
CA ARG A 74 11.71 24.89 0.04
C ARG A 74 11.90 24.53 -1.43
N MET A 75 11.97 25.53 -2.29
CA MET A 75 12.39 25.36 -3.68
C MET A 75 13.04 26.65 -4.18
N ASP A 76 14.35 26.59 -4.46
CA ASP A 76 15.13 27.71 -4.94
C ASP A 76 16.33 27.25 -5.81
N GLU A 77 17.21 28.17 -6.17
CA GLU A 77 18.39 27.93 -7.00
C GLU A 77 19.36 26.89 -6.39
N SER A 78 19.31 26.66 -5.09
CA SER A 78 20.22 25.74 -4.39
C SER A 78 19.63 24.34 -4.19
N ALA A 79 18.33 24.25 -3.90
CA ALA A 79 17.70 22.98 -3.54
C ALA A 79 16.16 22.99 -3.66
N ALA A 80 15.59 21.78 -3.74
CA ALA A 80 14.21 21.52 -3.38
C ALA A 80 14.15 20.58 -2.17
N CYS A 81 13.39 20.95 -1.15
CA CYS A 81 13.19 20.17 0.06
C CYS A 81 11.71 19.89 0.30
N PHE A 82 11.45 18.70 0.84
CA PHE A 82 10.12 18.20 1.13
C PHE A 82 10.06 17.68 2.56
N HIS A 83 9.03 18.09 3.29
CA HIS A 83 8.64 17.41 4.51
C HIS A 83 7.79 16.20 4.14
N VAL A 84 8.14 15.02 4.61
CA VAL A 84 7.40 13.79 4.34
C VAL A 84 7.02 13.14 5.66
N GLU A 85 5.75 12.77 5.80
CA GLU A 85 5.28 11.90 6.88
C GLU A 85 4.68 10.61 6.30
N LEU A 86 5.24 9.47 6.71
CA LEU A 86 4.72 8.15 6.37
C LEU A 86 4.10 7.51 7.60
N ARG A 87 2.90 6.95 7.43
CA ARG A 87 2.17 6.29 8.53
C ARG A 87 1.95 4.82 8.21
N ALA A 88 2.15 3.97 9.22
CA ALA A 88 1.92 2.54 9.10
C ALA A 88 1.52 1.92 10.44
N ILE A 89 0.76 0.83 10.37
CA ILE A 89 0.46 0.00 11.55
C ILE A 89 1.73 -0.76 11.96
N ASP A 90 2.03 -0.72 13.25
CA ASP A 90 3.09 -1.52 13.86
C ASP A 90 2.54 -2.90 14.23
N GLU A 91 2.87 -3.90 13.42
CA GLU A 91 2.47 -5.30 13.64
C GLU A 91 3.54 -6.14 14.37
N GLY A 92 4.50 -5.51 15.05
CA GLY A 92 5.42 -6.20 15.96
C GLY A 92 6.66 -6.84 15.31
N ASN A 93 6.93 -6.56 14.02
CA ASN A 93 8.09 -7.09 13.29
C ASN A 93 9.26 -6.11 13.15
N GLY A 94 9.25 -5.00 13.88
CA GLY A 94 10.24 -3.94 13.71
C GLY A 94 9.93 -3.15 12.44
N GLN A 95 9.63 -1.88 12.66
CA GLN A 95 9.21 -0.94 11.64
C GLN A 95 10.24 -0.80 10.53
N THR A 96 9.88 -1.22 9.32
CA THR A 96 10.71 -0.92 8.15
C THR A 96 10.00 -0.03 7.15
N TRP A 97 8.66 0.07 7.19
CA TRP A 97 7.89 0.86 6.22
C TRP A 97 7.95 2.37 6.44
N THR A 98 8.27 2.77 7.67
CA THR A 98 8.30 4.18 8.09
C THR A 98 9.72 4.78 8.01
N ASP A 99 10.80 3.99 7.96
CA ASP A 99 12.15 4.54 7.76
C ASP A 99 12.34 4.97 6.29
N LEU A 100 12.34 6.28 6.02
CA LEU A 100 12.49 6.87 4.69
C LEU A 100 13.79 6.44 3.99
N ARG A 101 14.84 6.09 4.73
CA ARG A 101 16.13 5.67 4.15
C ARG A 101 16.04 4.29 3.48
N ASN A 102 14.99 3.52 3.77
CA ASN A 102 14.75 2.22 3.15
C ASN A 102 13.88 2.31 1.89
N TRP A 103 13.59 3.52 1.41
CA TRP A 103 12.86 3.79 0.18
C TRP A 103 13.82 4.20 -0.93
N ASN A 104 13.49 3.83 -2.16
CA ASN A 104 14.08 4.46 -3.34
C ASN A 104 13.35 5.79 -3.55
N VAL A 105 14.08 6.90 -3.45
CA VAL A 105 13.51 8.25 -3.46
C VAL A 105 14.14 9.05 -4.59
N SER A 106 13.30 9.58 -5.48
CA SER A 106 13.72 10.41 -6.60
C SER A 106 12.77 11.59 -6.79
N LEU A 107 13.24 12.63 -7.46
CA LEU A 107 12.47 13.82 -7.79
C LEU A 107 12.38 13.93 -9.31
N LEU A 108 11.18 13.83 -9.86
CA LEU A 108 10.92 14.12 -11.26
C LEU A 108 10.59 15.60 -11.40
N VAL A 109 11.39 16.32 -12.19
CA VAL A 109 11.19 17.74 -12.54
C VAL A 109 10.90 17.81 -14.03
N ASP A 110 9.64 18.09 -14.38
CA ASP A 110 9.12 17.96 -15.75
C ASP A 110 9.45 16.56 -16.36
N ASN A 111 10.60 16.39 -17.02
CA ASN A 111 11.07 15.11 -17.59
C ASN A 111 12.47 14.67 -17.12
N VAL A 112 13.07 15.36 -16.16
CA VAL A 112 14.39 15.03 -15.61
C VAL A 112 14.21 14.41 -14.23
N GLU A 113 14.74 13.20 -14.05
CA GLU A 113 14.73 12.51 -12.77
C GLU A 113 16.04 12.76 -12.01
N MET A 114 15.92 13.38 -10.85
CA MET A 114 17.00 13.61 -9.90
C MET A 114 16.98 12.51 -8.85
N VAL A 115 18.16 12.00 -8.51
CA VAL A 115 18.37 10.92 -7.54
C VAL A 115 19.31 11.39 -6.43
N ASP A 116 19.62 10.51 -5.47
CA ASP A 116 20.53 10.75 -4.34
C ASP A 116 20.12 11.94 -3.44
N PRO A 117 18.91 11.93 -2.86
CA PRO A 117 18.52 12.96 -1.92
C PRO A 117 19.34 12.91 -0.63
N ASN A 118 19.50 14.06 0.01
CA ASN A 118 19.84 14.13 1.42
C ASN A 118 18.58 13.94 2.26
N ILE A 119 18.56 12.92 3.13
CA ILE A 119 17.40 12.60 3.97
C ILE A 119 17.78 12.81 5.44
N GLU A 120 17.11 13.75 6.09
CA GLU A 120 17.18 13.99 7.52
C GLU A 120 15.93 13.44 8.21
N LEU A 121 16.09 12.47 9.10
CA LEU A 121 14.97 11.83 9.79
C LEU A 121 14.64 12.54 11.10
N HIS A 122 13.34 12.69 11.36
CA HIS A 122 12.84 13.03 12.68
C HIS A 122 12.55 11.75 13.50
N PRO A 123 12.58 11.83 14.84
CA PRO A 123 12.18 10.72 15.69
C PRO A 123 10.75 10.25 15.36
N PRO A 124 10.50 8.93 15.26
CA PRO A 124 9.16 8.43 15.00
C PRO A 124 8.22 8.72 16.17
N GLN A 125 6.95 8.93 15.84
CA GLN A 125 5.87 9.13 16.79
C GLN A 125 4.92 7.94 16.75
N HIS A 126 4.35 7.57 17.89
CA HIS A 126 3.40 6.46 17.99
C HIS A 126 2.06 6.96 18.49
N ALA A 127 1.00 6.58 17.79
CA ALA A 127 -0.37 6.79 18.19
C ALA A 127 -1.04 5.43 18.40
N GLN A 128 -1.87 5.31 19.43
CA GLN A 128 -2.61 4.09 19.71
C GLN A 128 -4.09 4.32 19.50
N TYR A 129 -4.73 3.39 18.79
CA TYR A 129 -6.15 3.45 18.50
C TYR A 129 -6.84 2.16 18.96
N GLN A 130 -8.08 2.31 19.41
CA GLN A 130 -8.98 1.18 19.55
C GLN A 130 -9.36 0.70 18.14
N GLY A 131 -9.08 -0.56 17.84
CA GLY A 131 -9.36 -1.13 16.52
C GLY A 131 -9.50 -2.64 16.59
N VAL A 132 -9.17 -3.30 15.48
CA VAL A 132 -9.10 -4.77 15.40
C VAL A 132 -7.78 -5.23 14.81
N SER A 133 -7.30 -6.37 15.32
CA SER A 133 -6.12 -7.05 14.78
C SER A 133 -6.48 -8.50 14.42
N LEU A 134 -5.84 -9.02 13.38
CA LEU A 134 -6.00 -10.40 12.96
C LEU A 134 -5.22 -11.28 13.93
N GLN A 135 -5.93 -12.10 14.69
CA GLN A 135 -5.34 -13.00 15.67
C GLN A 135 -5.65 -14.45 15.32
N THR A 136 -4.68 -15.32 15.54
CA THR A 136 -4.88 -16.77 15.44
C THR A 136 -5.49 -17.25 16.75
N VAL A 137 -6.72 -17.75 16.69
CA VAL A 137 -7.43 -18.31 17.84
C VAL A 137 -7.63 -19.81 17.70
N VAL A 138 -7.61 -20.53 18.82
CA VAL A 138 -8.00 -21.93 18.88
C VAL A 138 -9.52 -22.00 18.91
N VAL A 139 -10.12 -22.63 17.90
CA VAL A 139 -11.58 -22.74 17.73
C VAL A 139 -12.12 -24.12 18.06
N GLY A 140 -11.22 -25.06 18.36
CA GLY A 140 -11.56 -26.41 18.74
C GLY A 140 -10.32 -27.28 18.74
N GLU A 141 -10.56 -28.57 18.81
CA GLU A 141 -9.50 -29.57 18.77
C GLU A 141 -9.86 -30.64 17.75
N ARG A 142 -8.83 -31.20 17.11
CA ARG A 142 -8.94 -32.37 16.24
C ARG A 142 -8.02 -33.46 16.75
N ARG A 143 -8.51 -34.69 16.69
CA ARG A 143 -7.68 -35.87 16.93
C ARG A 143 -6.89 -36.21 15.69
N VAL A 144 -5.58 -36.31 15.82
CA VAL A 144 -4.68 -36.69 14.74
C VAL A 144 -3.90 -37.93 15.12
N CYS A 145 -3.61 -38.77 14.14
CA CYS A 145 -2.66 -39.85 14.33
C CYS A 145 -1.25 -39.29 14.25
N VAL A 146 -0.37 -39.65 15.16
CA VAL A 146 1.04 -39.24 15.12
C VAL A 146 1.98 -40.44 15.04
N ASP A 147 3.17 -40.22 14.49
CA ASP A 147 4.27 -41.18 14.54
C ASP A 147 5.01 -41.17 15.90
N GLU A 148 6.04 -42.01 16.02
CA GLU A 148 6.90 -42.10 17.22
C GLU A 148 7.60 -40.77 17.54
N ARG A 149 7.82 -39.92 16.53
CA ARG A 149 8.44 -38.59 16.66
C ARG A 149 7.43 -37.47 16.91
N GLY A 150 6.14 -37.80 17.05
CA GLY A 150 5.06 -36.83 17.31
C GLY A 150 4.58 -36.07 16.08
N ARG A 151 5.01 -36.45 14.87
CA ARG A 151 4.58 -35.82 13.63
C ARG A 151 3.24 -36.41 13.18
N GLU A 152 2.37 -35.54 12.68
CA GLU A 152 1.06 -35.96 12.18
C GLU A 152 1.21 -36.87 10.95
N ARG A 153 0.54 -38.01 11.00
CA ARG A 153 0.41 -38.93 9.87
C ARG A 153 -0.75 -38.50 8.98
N PRO A 154 -0.58 -38.51 7.64
CA PRO A 154 -1.69 -38.24 6.72
C PRO A 154 -2.85 -39.21 6.95
N ALA A 155 -4.08 -38.69 6.97
CA ALA A 155 -5.28 -39.46 7.32
C ALA A 155 -5.48 -40.70 6.43
N ASN A 156 -5.11 -40.63 5.16
CA ASN A 156 -5.18 -41.74 4.19
C ASN A 156 -4.18 -42.88 4.45
N THR A 157 -3.22 -42.70 5.38
CA THR A 157 -2.23 -43.74 5.73
C THR A 157 -2.66 -44.59 6.94
N VAL A 158 -3.76 -44.23 7.60
CA VAL A 158 -4.31 -44.96 8.74
C VAL A 158 -5.38 -45.92 8.22
N THR A 159 -5.09 -47.22 8.24
CA THR A 159 -5.99 -48.27 7.71
C THR A 159 -6.13 -49.40 8.71
N GLN A 160 -7.01 -50.37 8.44
CA GLN A 160 -7.15 -51.55 9.31
C GLN A 160 -5.85 -52.39 9.36
N ALA A 161 -5.08 -52.44 8.26
CA ALA A 161 -3.80 -53.13 8.20
C ALA A 161 -2.64 -52.32 8.81
N ASN A 162 -2.81 -51.01 8.98
CA ASN A 162 -1.83 -50.11 9.58
C ASN A 162 -2.55 -49.13 10.53
N PRO A 163 -2.96 -49.62 11.72
CA PRO A 163 -3.72 -48.81 12.66
C PRO A 163 -2.85 -47.69 13.23
N CYS A 164 -3.52 -46.67 13.75
CA CYS A 164 -2.82 -45.61 14.46
C CYS A 164 -2.33 -46.09 15.82
N GLY A 165 -1.01 -46.02 16.07
CA GLY A 165 -0.42 -46.39 17.36
C GLY A 165 -0.62 -45.34 18.46
N ARG A 166 -0.71 -44.05 18.10
CA ARG A 166 -0.90 -42.95 19.05
C ARG A 166 -1.75 -41.84 18.46
N TRP A 167 -2.83 -41.50 19.16
CA TRP A 167 -3.71 -40.37 18.85
C TRP A 167 -3.40 -39.21 19.78
N GLU A 168 -3.24 -38.01 19.21
CA GLU A 168 -3.05 -36.78 19.97
C GLU A 168 -4.14 -35.76 19.63
N SER A 169 -4.54 -34.95 20.62
CA SER A 169 -5.39 -33.79 20.38
C SER A 169 -4.51 -32.64 19.91
N ARG A 170 -4.88 -32.02 18.79
CA ARG A 170 -4.21 -30.84 18.25
C ARG A 170 -5.22 -29.70 18.12
N PRO A 171 -4.83 -28.46 18.41
CA PRO A 171 -5.73 -27.33 18.22
C PRO A 171 -6.08 -27.15 16.74
N ILE A 172 -7.35 -26.83 16.48
CA ILE A 172 -7.78 -26.23 15.23
C ILE A 172 -7.68 -24.72 15.42
N THR A 173 -6.93 -24.06 14.54
CA THR A 173 -6.76 -22.62 14.59
C THR A 173 -7.48 -21.93 13.44
N GLU A 174 -8.06 -20.76 13.72
CA GLU A 174 -8.63 -19.85 12.72
C GLU A 174 -8.08 -18.45 12.94
N SER A 175 -7.94 -17.68 11.86
CA SER A 175 -7.62 -16.26 11.94
C SER A 175 -8.92 -15.45 12.09
N ARG A 176 -9.07 -14.71 13.18
CA ARG A 176 -10.23 -13.86 13.45
C ARG A 176 -9.81 -12.43 13.76
N TRP A 177 -10.61 -11.48 13.28
CA TRP A 177 -10.48 -10.07 13.66
C TRP A 177 -11.06 -9.87 15.05
N LEU A 178 -10.20 -9.58 16.02
CA LEU A 178 -10.59 -9.35 17.41
C LEU A 178 -10.26 -7.92 17.83
N PRO A 179 -11.03 -7.33 18.78
CA PRO A 179 -10.69 -6.04 19.37
C PRO A 179 -9.24 -6.05 19.89
N ALA A 180 -8.49 -5.02 19.50
CA ALA A 180 -7.08 -4.86 19.88
C ALA A 180 -6.69 -3.38 19.86
N ILE A 181 -5.61 -3.06 20.57
CA ILE A 181 -4.93 -1.77 20.39
C ILE A 181 -4.08 -1.85 19.13
N VAL A 182 -4.35 -0.95 18.19
CA VAL A 182 -3.57 -0.79 16.96
C VAL A 182 -2.61 0.37 17.18
N THR A 183 -1.31 0.07 17.19
CA THR A 183 -0.27 1.10 17.22
C THR A 183 0.00 1.54 15.79
N VAL A 184 -0.14 2.82 15.52
CA VAL A 184 0.29 3.46 14.27
C VAL A 184 1.57 4.22 14.55
N THR A 185 2.54 4.06 13.68
CA THR A 185 3.77 4.83 13.72
C THR A 185 3.83 5.80 12.57
N THR A 186 4.11 7.05 12.92
CA THR A 186 4.43 8.14 12.00
C THR A 186 5.94 8.32 12.01
N ALA A 187 6.57 8.15 10.86
CA ALA A 187 7.92 8.65 10.67
C ALA A 187 7.87 9.88 9.78
N ALA A 188 8.67 10.87 10.15
CA ALA A 188 8.77 12.11 9.43
C ALA A 188 10.22 12.39 9.06
N GLY A 189 10.45 13.17 8.03
CA GLY A 189 11.78 13.65 7.67
C GLY A 189 11.76 14.68 6.57
N GLU A 190 12.90 15.35 6.43
CA GLU A 190 13.18 16.27 5.32
C GLU A 190 13.94 15.52 4.23
N VAL A 191 13.43 15.58 3.01
CA VAL A 191 14.06 15.03 1.81
C VAL A 191 14.47 16.19 0.92
N CYS A 192 15.77 16.39 0.75
CA CYS A 192 16.31 17.50 -0.03
C CYS A 192 17.12 17.03 -1.24
N PHE A 193 16.90 17.66 -2.38
CA PHE A 193 17.65 17.47 -3.61
C PHE A 193 18.43 18.75 -3.94
N GLN A 194 19.70 18.62 -4.28
CA GLN A 194 20.48 19.75 -4.78
C GLN A 194 19.96 20.17 -6.16
N ASN A 195 19.63 21.45 -6.33
CA ASN A 195 19.19 21.96 -7.61
C ASN A 195 20.41 22.13 -8.52
N GLN A 196 20.52 21.29 -9.55
CA GLN A 196 21.58 21.34 -10.56
C GLN A 196 21.19 22.20 -11.77
N GLY A 197 20.27 23.15 -11.58
CA GLY A 197 19.71 24.02 -12.63
C GLY A 197 18.47 23.46 -13.34
N TYR A 198 17.92 22.33 -12.87
CA TYR A 198 16.71 21.74 -13.43
C TYR A 198 15.42 22.41 -12.96
N LEU A 199 15.43 22.92 -11.72
CA LEU A 199 14.30 23.67 -11.16
C LEU A 199 14.47 25.15 -11.46
N THR A 200 13.47 25.72 -12.15
CA THR A 200 13.48 27.12 -12.59
C THR A 200 12.09 27.74 -12.48
N ALA A 201 11.99 29.04 -12.75
CA ALA A 201 10.71 29.74 -12.91
C ALA A 201 9.83 29.19 -14.04
N ASN A 202 10.41 28.44 -14.99
CA ASN A 202 9.68 27.81 -16.09
C ASN A 202 9.26 26.36 -15.80
N SER A 203 9.72 25.78 -14.69
CA SER A 203 9.30 24.44 -14.30
C SER A 203 7.78 24.45 -14.09
N THR A 204 7.10 23.42 -14.59
CA THR A 204 5.64 23.32 -14.55
C THR A 204 5.15 22.32 -13.53
N GLN A 205 6.00 21.37 -13.15
CA GLN A 205 5.64 20.34 -12.19
C GLN A 205 6.88 19.75 -11.51
N VAL A 206 6.70 19.33 -10.26
CA VAL A 206 7.60 18.39 -9.59
C VAL A 206 6.82 17.22 -9.01
N THR A 207 7.41 16.04 -9.06
CA THR A 207 6.87 14.82 -8.43
C THR A 207 7.93 14.17 -7.56
N LEU A 208 7.69 14.12 -6.26
CA LEU A 208 8.50 13.31 -5.34
C LEU A 208 8.02 11.86 -5.43
N LYS A 209 8.88 10.99 -5.96
CA LYS A 209 8.61 9.57 -6.14
C LYS A 209 9.28 8.79 -5.03
N MET A 210 8.50 7.93 -4.38
CA MET A 210 8.98 7.06 -3.31
C MET A 210 8.52 5.64 -3.56
N GLU A 211 9.47 4.72 -3.73
CA GLU A 211 9.20 3.32 -4.02
C GLU A 211 9.85 2.38 -3.01
N ARG A 212 9.09 1.41 -2.51
CA ARG A 212 9.59 0.34 -1.65
C ARG A 212 8.79 -0.94 -1.85
N ALA A 213 9.47 -1.98 -2.34
CA ALA A 213 8.88 -3.27 -2.66
C ALA A 213 7.67 -3.15 -3.61
N ARG A 214 6.44 -3.31 -3.10
CA ARG A 214 5.19 -3.16 -3.88
C ARG A 214 4.46 -1.84 -3.61
N ARG A 215 4.96 -1.00 -2.70
CA ARG A 215 4.38 0.29 -2.37
C ARG A 215 5.09 1.37 -3.19
N ARG A 216 4.30 2.20 -3.84
CA ARG A 216 4.74 3.39 -4.57
C ARG A 216 3.88 4.56 -4.11
N LEU A 217 4.51 5.69 -3.86
CA LEU A 217 3.89 6.95 -3.49
C LEU A 217 4.47 8.03 -4.39
N ASP A 218 3.61 8.68 -5.16
CA ASP A 218 3.97 9.81 -6.01
C ASP A 218 3.25 11.05 -5.45
N PHE A 219 4.01 12.02 -4.95
CA PHE A 219 3.49 13.29 -4.45
C PHE A 219 3.77 14.38 -5.48
N THR A 220 2.72 14.96 -6.06
CA THR A 220 2.85 15.83 -7.24
C THR A 220 2.40 17.26 -6.94
N TRP A 221 3.26 18.22 -7.27
CA TRP A 221 2.98 19.65 -7.25
C TRP A 221 3.02 20.21 -8.68
N GLU A 222 1.88 20.68 -9.17
CA GLU A 222 1.77 21.46 -10.40
C GLU A 222 1.93 22.95 -10.10
N PHE A 223 2.71 23.64 -10.93
CA PHE A 223 2.94 25.07 -10.83
C PHE A 223 2.09 25.85 -11.84
N ARG A 224 1.40 26.91 -11.37
CA ARG A 224 0.59 27.80 -12.20
C ARG A 224 0.83 29.28 -11.89
#